data_AF-A0A286IAP3-F1
#
_entry.id   AF-A0A286IAP3-F1
#
_cell.length_a   1.000
_cell.length_b   1.000
_cell.length_c   1.000
_cell.angle_alpha   90.00
_cell.angle_beta   90.00
_cell.angle_gamma   90.00
#
_symmetry.space_group_name_H-M   'P 1'
#
loop_
_entity.id
_entity.type
_entity.pdbx_description
1 polymer ?
#
loop_
_entity_poly.entity_id
_entity_poly.type
_entity_poly.pdbx_seq_one_letter_code
_entity_poly.pdbx_strand_id
1 'polypeptide(L)'
;MSYEVRAAIRSMLLPVVSAREIEFLAEVSRSLDAIGVADGKANWINLQLRQWKRSGSPTPVFNNFVRNLLFDPTRDPVTYMFDSVVGPNGSAYSDAARLASVNFFDLQSTLINNHLLPHDAARQILSHVGMIARLAVEEKMTASEISRLITVRDNRFSLNWRAVHAILTKIGTAPVLDLPTASGIYAEDTEAEPELLGDLSIVGSIDRVAEIADSLGCKGEFTVWLNDLFVNDIHAPYLLLLHYQLIIQAKFDHAVTYAYEFKPRGQIADWLTEQYIAAGIPVARNAFLNNAKATLRFDSVWVTGRTDHLRSATALANILETIENLGSLVKDELAAQIRGLLHRYIRVESERNDGVLPLLIPALSHAQAVSLLTAIGAGNSSTTGILEQRLVDCFGLKLHPTAAHWSAKGIGDSVFAANTFRKKLGDIEFELPVRPHPQIIAYESHGGRLSRPYVMDHLDSFAYVLAAREEELQTIAPLADWSFTVVFVAHAFEGNLPAVVVVKGCNVNLRYETFADVANQLSDAQDLVIINSYLISPLNSGFVHPNVRRQAHRFI
;
A
#
# COMPACT_ATOMS: atom_id res chain seq x y z
N MET A 1 -14.64 -24.04 -45.08
CA MET A 1 -14.69 -25.00 -43.96
C MET A 1 -16.14 -25.24 -43.57
N SER A 2 -16.58 -26.49 -43.39
CA SER A 2 -17.96 -26.80 -42.97
C SER A 2 -18.22 -26.43 -41.51
N TYR A 3 -19.49 -26.25 -41.15
CA TYR A 3 -19.91 -25.96 -39.78
C TYR A 3 -19.48 -27.07 -38.80
N GLU A 4 -19.62 -28.34 -39.21
CA GLU A 4 -19.23 -29.50 -38.41
C GLU A 4 -17.74 -29.53 -38.08
N VAL A 5 -16.87 -29.20 -39.04
CA VAL A 5 -15.42 -29.13 -38.82
C VAL A 5 -15.10 -28.01 -37.84
N ARG A 6 -15.69 -26.82 -38.01
CA ARG A 6 -15.50 -25.71 -37.08
C ARG A 6 -15.93 -26.06 -35.65
N ALA A 7 -17.08 -26.71 -35.50
CA ALA A 7 -17.57 -27.17 -34.20
C ALA A 7 -16.63 -28.21 -33.56
N ALA A 8 -16.13 -29.18 -34.34
CA ALA A 8 -15.17 -30.17 -33.86
C ALA A 8 -13.85 -29.52 -33.41
N ILE A 9 -13.32 -28.55 -34.16
CA ILE A 9 -12.09 -27.82 -33.79
C ILE A 9 -12.31 -27.05 -32.49
N ARG A 10 -13.41 -26.28 -32.37
CA ARG A 10 -13.75 -25.56 -31.12
C ARG A 10 -13.94 -26.50 -29.95
N SER A 11 -14.48 -27.70 -30.19
CA SER A 11 -14.64 -28.72 -29.15
C SER A 11 -13.32 -29.22 -28.57
N MET A 12 -12.17 -28.97 -29.22
CA MET A 12 -10.85 -29.28 -28.67
C MET A 12 -10.51 -28.39 -27.46
N LEU A 13 -11.08 -27.19 -27.37
CA LEU A 13 -10.84 -26.21 -26.29
C LEU A 13 -9.35 -25.85 -26.15
N LEU A 14 -8.65 -25.66 -27.26
CA LEU A 14 -7.26 -25.20 -27.24
C LEU A 14 -7.19 -23.70 -26.86
N PRO A 15 -6.15 -23.27 -26.12
CA PRO A 15 -5.97 -21.87 -25.77
C PRO A 15 -5.65 -21.05 -27.02
N VAL A 16 -6.66 -20.38 -27.56
CA VAL A 16 -6.58 -19.55 -28.76
C VAL A 16 -7.24 -18.22 -28.49
N VAL A 17 -6.56 -17.11 -28.81
CA VAL A 17 -7.14 -15.77 -28.69
C VAL A 17 -8.17 -15.54 -29.79
N SER A 18 -9.27 -14.86 -29.44
CA SER A 18 -10.39 -14.64 -30.37
C SER A 18 -9.97 -13.92 -31.66
N ALA A 19 -9.00 -13.01 -31.60
CA ALA A 19 -8.50 -12.28 -32.77
C ALA A 19 -7.82 -13.18 -33.81
N ARG A 20 -7.34 -14.37 -33.40
CA ARG A 20 -6.61 -15.31 -34.25
C ARG A 20 -7.45 -16.52 -34.68
N GLU A 21 -8.76 -16.53 -34.39
CA GLU A 21 -9.59 -17.71 -34.64
C GLU A 21 -9.60 -18.13 -36.11
N ILE A 22 -9.70 -17.19 -37.05
CA ILE A 22 -9.78 -17.50 -38.49
C ILE A 22 -8.47 -18.16 -38.98
N GLU A 23 -7.32 -17.59 -38.60
CA GLU A 23 -5.99 -18.12 -38.92
C GLU A 23 -5.81 -19.52 -38.31
N PHE A 24 -6.20 -19.68 -37.04
CA PHE A 24 -6.12 -20.96 -36.34
C PHE A 24 -6.98 -22.04 -37.02
N LEU A 25 -8.22 -21.72 -37.41
CA LEU A 25 -9.08 -22.67 -38.13
C LEU A 25 -8.46 -23.11 -39.47
N ALA A 26 -7.89 -22.16 -40.23
CA ALA A 26 -7.20 -22.47 -41.47
C ALA A 26 -5.99 -23.40 -41.24
N GLU A 27 -5.20 -23.11 -40.21
CA GLU A 27 -4.04 -23.91 -39.83
C GLU A 27 -4.43 -25.32 -39.41
N VAL A 28 -5.45 -25.48 -38.56
CA VAL A 28 -5.93 -26.80 -38.13
C VAL A 28 -6.34 -27.65 -39.34
N SER A 29 -7.02 -27.04 -40.32
CA SER A 29 -7.38 -27.73 -41.57
C SER A 29 -6.14 -28.20 -42.33
N ARG A 30 -5.14 -27.32 -42.48
CA ARG A 30 -3.87 -27.61 -43.19
C ARG A 30 -3.06 -28.70 -42.47
N SER A 31 -2.96 -28.63 -41.15
CA SER A 31 -2.25 -29.62 -40.34
C SER A 31 -2.92 -30.99 -40.41
N LEU A 32 -4.27 -31.06 -40.47
CA LEU A 32 -4.99 -32.32 -40.67
C LEU A 32 -4.71 -32.94 -42.04
N ASP A 33 -4.67 -32.12 -43.10
CA ASP A 33 -4.28 -32.60 -44.45
C ASP A 33 -2.87 -33.16 -44.45
N ALA A 34 -1.93 -32.48 -43.78
CA ALA A 34 -0.53 -32.90 -43.70
C ALA A 34 -0.33 -34.25 -42.98
N ILE A 35 -1.22 -34.63 -42.06
CA ILE A 35 -1.20 -35.94 -41.40
C ILE A 35 -2.07 -36.99 -42.10
N GLY A 36 -2.54 -36.71 -43.31
CA GLY A 36 -3.32 -37.64 -44.15
C GLY A 36 -4.82 -37.70 -43.83
N VAL A 37 -5.37 -36.72 -43.11
CA VAL A 37 -6.80 -36.62 -42.78
C VAL A 37 -7.47 -35.59 -43.69
N ALA A 38 -7.58 -35.91 -44.98
CA ALA A 38 -8.22 -35.04 -45.96
C ALA A 38 -9.76 -35.03 -45.82
N ASP A 39 -10.37 -36.22 -45.74
CA ASP A 39 -11.79 -36.41 -45.55
C ASP A 39 -12.13 -36.76 -44.09
N GLY A 40 -13.33 -36.39 -43.64
CA GLY A 40 -13.82 -36.76 -42.30
C GLY A 40 -13.09 -36.07 -41.14
N LYS A 41 -12.48 -34.90 -41.35
CA LYS A 41 -11.75 -34.10 -40.33
C LYS A 41 -12.49 -33.99 -38.98
N ALA A 42 -13.79 -33.67 -39.01
CA ALA A 42 -14.62 -33.57 -37.81
C ALA A 42 -14.71 -34.90 -37.04
N ASN A 43 -14.90 -36.02 -37.76
CA ASN A 43 -14.96 -37.36 -37.18
C ASN A 43 -13.63 -37.77 -36.57
N TRP A 44 -12.51 -37.42 -37.22
CA TRP A 44 -11.18 -37.70 -36.69
C TRP A 44 -10.94 -36.96 -35.37
N ILE A 45 -11.21 -35.66 -35.29
CA ILE A 45 -11.08 -34.87 -34.06
C ILE A 45 -11.95 -35.47 -32.94
N ASN A 46 -13.24 -35.72 -33.23
CA ASN A 46 -14.18 -36.27 -32.26
C ASN A 46 -13.79 -37.69 -31.80
N LEU A 47 -13.16 -38.48 -32.67
CA LEU A 47 -12.61 -39.79 -32.30
C LEU A 47 -11.42 -39.63 -31.35
N GLN A 48 -10.47 -38.74 -31.66
CA GLN A 48 -9.30 -38.49 -30.80
C GLN A 48 -9.71 -37.98 -29.42
N LEU A 49 -10.66 -37.04 -29.35
CA LEU A 49 -11.18 -36.51 -28.08
C LEU A 49 -11.87 -37.61 -27.24
N ARG A 50 -12.66 -38.48 -27.87
CA ARG A 50 -13.30 -39.63 -27.16
C ARG A 50 -12.27 -40.65 -26.70
N GLN A 51 -11.26 -40.93 -27.52
CA GLN A 51 -10.18 -41.83 -27.15
C GLN A 51 -9.41 -41.28 -25.95
N TRP A 52 -8.96 -40.03 -26.00
CA TRP A 52 -8.27 -39.37 -24.89
C TRP A 52 -9.10 -39.40 -23.60
N LYS A 53 -10.39 -39.07 -23.66
CA LYS A 53 -11.28 -39.14 -22.49
C LYS A 53 -11.41 -40.56 -21.91
N ARG A 54 -11.43 -41.58 -22.78
CA ARG A 54 -11.58 -42.98 -22.36
C ARG A 54 -10.29 -43.59 -21.81
N SER A 55 -9.14 -43.29 -22.41
CA SER A 55 -7.84 -43.86 -22.03
C SER A 55 -7.12 -43.05 -20.95
N GLY A 56 -7.51 -41.78 -20.75
CA GLY A 56 -6.78 -40.82 -19.92
C GLY A 56 -5.54 -40.21 -20.60
N SER A 57 -5.14 -40.72 -21.77
CA SER A 57 -3.92 -40.29 -22.48
C SER A 57 -4.18 -40.09 -23.98
N PRO A 58 -3.60 -39.06 -24.61
CA PRO A 58 -3.75 -38.86 -26.06
C PRO A 58 -3.02 -39.95 -26.85
N THR A 59 -3.44 -40.16 -28.09
CA THR A 59 -2.62 -40.94 -29.03
C THR A 59 -1.35 -40.15 -29.40
N PRO A 60 -0.23 -40.81 -29.78
CA PRO A 60 0.99 -40.11 -30.17
C PRO A 60 0.78 -39.11 -31.33
N VAL A 61 -0.07 -39.48 -32.29
CA VAL A 61 -0.42 -38.62 -33.43
C VAL A 61 -1.19 -37.38 -32.95
N PHE A 62 -2.19 -37.55 -32.08
CA PHE A 62 -2.97 -36.42 -31.55
C PHE A 62 -2.12 -35.51 -30.65
N ASN A 63 -1.20 -36.08 -29.86
CA ASN A 63 -0.26 -35.32 -29.05
C ASN A 63 0.62 -34.41 -29.90
N ASN A 64 1.27 -34.97 -30.93
CA ASN A 64 2.12 -34.21 -31.84
C ASN A 64 1.33 -33.15 -32.62
N PHE A 65 0.11 -33.49 -33.03
CA PHE A 65 -0.79 -32.56 -33.70
C PHE A 65 -1.10 -31.34 -32.81
N VAL A 66 -1.57 -31.54 -31.58
CA VAL A 66 -1.89 -30.43 -30.66
C VAL A 66 -0.64 -29.62 -30.32
N ARG A 67 0.49 -30.27 -30.07
CA ARG A 67 1.76 -29.59 -29.77
C ARG A 67 2.16 -28.62 -30.88
N ASN A 68 2.14 -29.06 -32.14
CA ASN A 68 2.51 -28.23 -33.28
C ASN A 68 1.48 -27.12 -33.57
N LEU A 69 0.20 -27.36 -33.26
CA LEU A 69 -0.82 -26.31 -33.35
C LEU A 69 -0.57 -25.20 -32.33
N LEU A 70 -0.24 -25.56 -31.08
CA LEU A 70 -0.04 -24.58 -30.01
C LEU A 70 1.26 -23.78 -30.16
N PHE A 71 2.34 -24.39 -30.67
CA PHE A 71 3.60 -23.70 -30.90
C PHE A 71 4.41 -24.34 -32.04
N ASP A 72 4.82 -23.53 -33.00
CA ASP A 72 5.76 -23.89 -34.07
C ASP A 72 6.71 -22.71 -34.33
N PRO A 73 8.02 -22.84 -34.07
CA PRO A 73 8.97 -21.74 -34.25
C PRO A 73 9.18 -21.36 -35.73
N THR A 74 8.71 -22.17 -36.68
CA THR A 74 8.84 -21.94 -38.13
C THR A 74 7.60 -21.28 -38.75
N ARG A 75 6.52 -21.12 -37.97
CA ARG A 75 5.25 -20.56 -38.43
C ARG A 75 5.11 -19.08 -38.06
N ASP A 76 4.36 -18.33 -38.87
CA ASP A 76 3.86 -17.00 -38.52
C ASP A 76 2.32 -17.02 -38.45
N PRO A 77 1.70 -16.76 -37.28
CA PRO A 77 2.34 -16.57 -35.98
C PRO A 77 2.88 -17.89 -35.39
N VAL A 78 3.93 -17.79 -34.57
CA VAL A 78 4.53 -18.97 -33.90
C VAL A 78 3.57 -19.66 -32.94
N THR A 79 2.59 -18.92 -32.40
CA THR A 79 1.52 -19.42 -31.53
C THR A 79 0.23 -18.65 -31.76
N TYR A 80 -0.91 -19.28 -31.47
CA TYR A 80 -2.23 -18.64 -31.46
C TYR A 80 -2.73 -18.34 -30.03
N MET A 81 -1.91 -18.57 -29.00
CA MET A 81 -2.25 -18.33 -27.60
C MET A 81 -2.24 -16.85 -27.19
N PHE A 82 -1.61 -16.00 -28.00
CA PHE A 82 -1.42 -14.56 -27.73
C PHE A 82 -1.66 -13.77 -29.02
N ASP A 83 -2.09 -12.52 -28.90
CA ASP A 83 -2.31 -11.64 -30.06
C ASP A 83 -0.97 -11.28 -30.73
N SER A 84 0.08 -11.11 -29.93
CA SER A 84 1.46 -10.83 -30.35
C SER A 84 2.45 -11.43 -29.37
N VAL A 85 3.59 -11.91 -29.88
CA VAL A 85 4.79 -12.27 -29.10
C VAL A 85 5.93 -11.26 -29.35
N VAL A 86 5.61 -10.11 -29.93
CA VAL A 86 6.53 -8.99 -30.14
C VAL A 86 6.27 -7.93 -29.08
N GLY A 87 7.31 -7.47 -28.40
CA GLY A 87 7.24 -6.43 -27.37
C GLY A 87 8.02 -6.79 -26.10
N PRO A 88 7.91 -5.97 -25.04
CA PRO A 88 8.65 -6.16 -23.79
C PRO A 88 8.44 -7.54 -23.14
N ASN A 89 7.21 -8.07 -23.22
CA ASN A 89 6.82 -9.38 -22.67
C ASN A 89 6.88 -10.52 -23.70
N GLY A 90 7.36 -10.24 -24.92
CA GLY A 90 7.29 -11.18 -26.05
C GLY A 90 8.04 -12.48 -25.83
N SER A 91 9.22 -12.42 -25.21
CA SER A 91 10.01 -13.61 -24.84
C SER A 91 9.26 -14.48 -23.84
N ALA A 92 8.71 -13.89 -22.78
CA ALA A 92 7.92 -14.60 -21.78
C ALA A 92 6.69 -15.29 -22.39
N TYR A 93 6.00 -14.65 -23.33
CA TYR A 93 4.87 -15.27 -24.04
C TYR A 93 5.28 -16.39 -24.98
N SER A 94 6.36 -16.21 -25.73
CA SER A 94 6.90 -17.26 -26.58
C SER A 94 7.31 -18.49 -25.76
N ASP A 95 7.99 -18.29 -24.64
CA ASP A 95 8.38 -19.36 -23.72
C ASP A 95 7.18 -20.03 -23.06
N ALA A 96 6.20 -19.25 -22.59
CA ALA A 96 4.98 -19.80 -22.01
C ALA A 96 4.19 -20.64 -23.03
N ALA A 97 4.05 -20.18 -24.28
CA ALA A 97 3.39 -20.94 -25.35
C ALA A 97 4.16 -22.22 -25.70
N ARG A 98 5.49 -22.15 -25.79
CA ARG A 98 6.36 -23.30 -26.04
C ARG A 98 6.26 -24.34 -24.93
N LEU A 99 6.27 -23.91 -23.66
CA LEU A 99 6.15 -24.82 -22.52
C LEU A 99 4.73 -25.38 -22.42
N ALA A 100 3.70 -24.57 -22.66
CA ALA A 100 2.30 -25.02 -22.70
C ALA A 100 2.08 -26.08 -23.79
N SER A 101 2.67 -25.92 -24.99
CA SER A 101 2.51 -26.88 -26.09
C SER A 101 3.12 -28.25 -25.76
N VAL A 102 4.29 -28.26 -25.11
CA VAL A 102 4.98 -29.47 -24.68
C VAL A 102 4.23 -30.16 -23.53
N ASN A 103 3.70 -29.37 -22.60
CA ASN A 103 3.12 -29.87 -21.34
C ASN A 103 1.60 -30.01 -21.38
N PHE A 104 0.90 -29.74 -22.49
CA PHE A 104 -0.57 -29.62 -22.52
C PHE A 104 -1.32 -30.82 -21.91
N PHE A 105 -0.99 -32.04 -22.31
CA PHE A 105 -1.66 -33.25 -21.81
C PHE A 105 -1.18 -33.67 -20.41
N ASP A 106 0.08 -33.38 -20.06
CA ASP A 106 0.62 -33.59 -18.71
C ASP A 106 -0.03 -32.63 -17.70
N LEU A 107 -0.23 -31.38 -18.10
CA LEU A 107 -1.00 -30.38 -17.37
C LEU A 107 -2.42 -30.86 -17.11
N GLN A 108 -3.09 -31.36 -18.15
CA GLN A 108 -4.45 -31.89 -18.00
C GLN A 108 -4.49 -33.08 -17.03
N SER A 109 -3.53 -33.99 -17.16
CA SER A 109 -3.41 -35.14 -16.26
C SER A 109 -3.15 -34.70 -14.81
N THR A 110 -2.30 -33.69 -14.61
CA THR A 110 -2.03 -33.07 -13.30
C THR A 110 -3.29 -32.46 -12.70
N LEU A 111 -4.08 -31.73 -13.49
CA LEU A 111 -5.35 -31.14 -13.07
C LEU A 111 -6.37 -32.21 -12.64
N ILE A 112 -6.44 -33.34 -13.34
CA ILE A 112 -7.32 -34.45 -12.96
C ILE A 112 -6.81 -35.12 -11.69
N ASN A 113 -5.55 -35.56 -11.68
CA ASN A 113 -5.05 -36.46 -10.65
C ASN A 113 -4.75 -35.75 -9.33
N ASN A 114 -4.20 -34.52 -9.39
CA ASN A 114 -3.75 -33.80 -8.20
C ASN A 114 -4.78 -32.78 -7.71
N HIS A 115 -5.63 -32.27 -8.60
CA HIS A 115 -6.67 -31.28 -8.26
C HIS A 115 -8.09 -31.83 -8.37
N LEU A 116 -8.25 -33.13 -8.65
CA LEU A 116 -9.53 -33.86 -8.67
C LEU A 116 -10.57 -33.26 -9.62
N LEU A 117 -10.10 -32.65 -10.72
CA LEU A 117 -10.98 -32.05 -11.70
C LEU A 117 -11.52 -33.10 -12.69
N PRO A 118 -12.80 -33.02 -13.09
CA PRO A 118 -13.30 -33.81 -14.20
C PRO A 118 -12.54 -33.51 -15.50
N HIS A 119 -12.42 -34.51 -16.37
CA HIS A 119 -11.69 -34.41 -17.65
C HIS A 119 -12.04 -33.16 -18.47
N ASP A 120 -13.34 -32.86 -18.61
CA ASP A 120 -13.80 -31.75 -19.43
C ASP A 120 -13.59 -30.39 -18.72
N ALA A 121 -13.69 -30.35 -17.39
CA ALA A 121 -13.36 -29.15 -16.60
C ALA A 121 -11.87 -28.81 -16.70
N ALA A 122 -10.98 -29.81 -16.59
CA ALA A 122 -9.54 -29.63 -16.76
C ALA A 122 -9.20 -29.05 -18.15
N ARG A 123 -9.84 -29.57 -19.21
CA ARG A 123 -9.67 -29.04 -20.57
C ARG A 123 -10.17 -27.61 -20.73
N GLN A 124 -11.32 -27.29 -20.14
CA GLN A 124 -11.87 -25.95 -20.21
C GLN A 124 -10.96 -24.94 -19.48
N ILE A 125 -10.39 -25.31 -18.33
CA ILE A 125 -9.37 -24.49 -17.65
C ILE A 125 -8.14 -24.29 -18.54
N LEU A 126 -7.67 -25.33 -19.22
CA LEU A 126 -6.52 -25.22 -20.12
C LEU A 126 -6.77 -24.33 -21.33
N SER A 127 -8.02 -24.15 -21.75
CA SER A 127 -8.37 -23.15 -22.77
C SER A 127 -8.08 -21.71 -22.34
N HIS A 128 -7.94 -21.47 -21.03
CA HIS A 128 -7.60 -20.17 -20.45
C HIS A 128 -6.10 -19.98 -20.20
N VAL A 129 -5.21 -20.92 -20.57
CA VAL A 129 -3.76 -20.82 -20.29
C VAL A 129 -3.13 -19.52 -20.82
N GLY A 130 -3.51 -19.08 -22.02
CA GLY A 130 -3.01 -17.82 -22.58
C GLY A 130 -3.40 -16.60 -21.72
N MET A 131 -4.65 -16.58 -21.22
CA MET A 131 -5.10 -15.53 -20.30
C MET A 131 -4.41 -15.61 -18.94
N ILE A 132 -4.27 -16.82 -18.37
CA ILE A 132 -3.56 -17.05 -17.09
C ILE A 132 -2.12 -16.54 -17.19
N ALA A 133 -1.41 -16.88 -18.27
CA ALA A 133 -0.04 -16.41 -18.50
C ALA A 133 0.01 -14.89 -18.66
N ARG A 134 -0.95 -14.30 -19.39
CA ARG A 134 -1.02 -12.85 -19.58
C ARG A 134 -1.19 -12.12 -18.25
N LEU A 135 -2.15 -12.53 -17.42
CA LEU A 135 -2.39 -11.93 -16.10
C LEU A 135 -1.17 -12.04 -15.17
N ALA A 136 -0.44 -13.17 -15.22
CA ALA A 136 0.77 -13.33 -14.42
C ALA A 136 1.94 -12.46 -14.90
N VAL A 137 2.08 -12.25 -16.22
CA VAL A 137 3.23 -11.54 -16.81
C VAL A 137 3.00 -10.02 -16.91
N GLU A 138 1.82 -9.58 -17.39
CA GLU A 138 1.49 -8.16 -17.54
C GLU A 138 1.07 -7.54 -16.22
N GLU A 139 0.07 -8.15 -15.56
CA GLU A 139 -0.55 -7.59 -14.36
C GLU A 139 0.14 -8.05 -13.07
N LYS A 140 1.19 -8.89 -13.19
CA LYS A 140 1.91 -9.50 -12.06
C LYS A 140 0.99 -10.18 -11.03
N MET A 141 -0.16 -10.68 -11.47
CA MET A 141 -1.13 -11.30 -10.59
C MET A 141 -0.63 -12.66 -10.09
N THR A 142 -0.89 -12.95 -8.83
CA THR A 142 -0.61 -14.27 -8.27
C THR A 142 -1.66 -15.30 -8.70
N ALA A 143 -1.40 -16.59 -8.49
CA ALA A 143 -2.33 -17.66 -8.84
C ALA A 143 -3.66 -17.52 -8.09
N SER A 144 -3.65 -17.02 -6.84
CA SER A 144 -4.87 -16.76 -6.09
C SER A 144 -5.70 -15.62 -6.68
N GLU A 145 -5.07 -14.51 -7.07
CA GLU A 145 -5.77 -13.38 -7.69
C GLU A 145 -6.33 -13.75 -9.08
N ILE A 146 -5.52 -14.44 -9.91
CA ILE A 146 -5.96 -14.99 -11.20
C ILE A 146 -7.16 -15.92 -11.00
N SER A 147 -7.13 -16.77 -9.96
CA SER A 147 -8.22 -17.69 -9.66
C SER A 147 -9.52 -16.95 -9.30
N ARG A 148 -9.43 -15.86 -8.53
CA ARG A 148 -10.59 -15.02 -8.20
C ARG A 148 -11.17 -14.38 -9.46
N LEU A 149 -10.33 -13.79 -10.31
CA LEU A 149 -10.76 -13.14 -11.55
C LEU A 149 -11.44 -14.13 -12.51
N ILE A 150 -10.86 -15.32 -12.69
CA ILE A 150 -11.46 -16.37 -13.53
C ILE A 150 -12.80 -16.83 -12.98
N THR A 151 -12.91 -17.03 -11.66
CA THR A 151 -14.16 -17.47 -11.01
C THR A 151 -15.29 -16.47 -11.20
N VAL A 152 -14.99 -15.16 -11.17
CA VAL A 152 -15.98 -14.11 -11.46
C VAL A 152 -16.41 -14.14 -12.92
N ARG A 153 -15.47 -14.37 -13.84
CA ARG A 153 -15.75 -14.42 -15.29
C ARG A 153 -16.54 -15.65 -15.71
N ASP A 154 -16.30 -16.80 -15.05
CA ASP A 154 -16.96 -18.07 -15.34
C ASP A 154 -17.22 -18.84 -14.05
N ASN A 155 -18.40 -18.60 -13.48
CA ASN A 155 -18.86 -19.18 -12.20
C ASN A 155 -19.05 -20.71 -12.23
N ARG A 156 -18.93 -21.34 -13.40
CA ARG A 156 -18.92 -22.81 -13.51
C ARG A 156 -17.64 -23.40 -12.91
N PHE A 157 -16.60 -22.59 -12.74
CA PHE A 157 -15.36 -22.98 -12.09
C PHE A 157 -15.34 -22.56 -10.63
N SER A 158 -15.40 -23.52 -9.72
CA SER A 158 -14.82 -23.35 -8.39
C SER A 158 -13.31 -23.59 -8.49
N LEU A 159 -12.61 -22.65 -9.13
CA LEU A 159 -11.19 -22.82 -9.41
C LEU A 159 -10.39 -22.70 -8.11
N ASN A 160 -9.62 -23.74 -7.80
CA ASN A 160 -8.64 -23.67 -6.71
C ASN A 160 -7.38 -22.98 -7.24
N TRP A 161 -6.88 -21.96 -6.54
CA TRP A 161 -5.64 -21.26 -6.91
C TRP A 161 -4.45 -22.22 -7.10
N ARG A 162 -4.42 -23.37 -6.41
CA ARG A 162 -3.36 -24.38 -6.58
C ARG A 162 -3.35 -24.97 -7.99
N ALA A 163 -4.50 -25.07 -8.65
CA ALA A 163 -4.59 -25.51 -10.04
C ALA A 163 -4.01 -24.46 -11.00
N VAL A 164 -4.30 -23.17 -10.75
CA VAL A 164 -3.68 -22.05 -11.48
C VAL A 164 -2.17 -22.04 -11.26
N HIS A 165 -1.72 -22.23 -10.02
CA HIS A 165 -0.30 -22.28 -9.70
C HIS A 165 0.40 -23.44 -10.43
N ALA A 166 -0.19 -24.63 -10.47
CA ALA A 166 0.35 -25.76 -11.23
C ALA A 166 0.48 -25.45 -12.73
N ILE A 167 -0.49 -24.74 -13.31
CA ILE A 167 -0.43 -24.24 -14.69
C ILE A 167 0.75 -23.28 -14.86
N LEU A 168 0.80 -22.22 -14.04
CA LEU A 168 1.86 -21.21 -14.09
C LEU A 168 3.26 -21.81 -13.92
N THR A 169 3.43 -22.76 -13.00
CA THR A 169 4.72 -23.45 -12.79
C THR A 169 5.17 -24.20 -14.05
N LYS A 170 4.26 -24.96 -14.67
CA LYS A 170 4.56 -25.79 -15.85
C LYS A 170 4.78 -24.98 -17.12
N ILE A 171 4.24 -23.76 -17.19
CA ILE A 171 4.47 -22.83 -18.30
C ILE A 171 5.55 -21.78 -17.99
N GLY A 172 6.21 -21.86 -16.83
CA GLY A 172 7.35 -21.01 -16.48
C GLY A 172 7.02 -19.57 -16.09
N THR A 173 5.78 -19.29 -15.67
CA THR A 173 5.30 -17.94 -15.31
C THR A 173 4.80 -17.84 -13.87
N ALA A 174 5.09 -18.84 -13.02
CA ALA A 174 4.72 -18.79 -11.61
C ALA A 174 5.43 -17.64 -10.89
N PRO A 175 4.71 -16.85 -10.08
CA PRO A 175 5.32 -15.80 -9.27
C PRO A 175 6.27 -16.42 -8.25
N VAL A 176 7.47 -15.85 -8.14
CA VAL A 176 8.48 -16.24 -7.17
C VAL A 176 8.95 -14.99 -6.45
N LEU A 177 8.79 -14.99 -5.13
CA LEU A 177 9.39 -13.99 -4.26
C LEU A 177 10.65 -14.61 -3.64
N ASP A 178 11.80 -13.97 -3.83
CA ASP A 178 13.06 -14.36 -3.23
C ASP A 178 13.44 -13.43 -2.07
N LEU A 179 14.40 -13.88 -1.25
CA LEU A 179 14.84 -13.13 -0.09
C LEU A 179 15.45 -11.76 -0.46
N PRO A 180 16.32 -11.63 -1.48
CA PRO A 180 16.85 -10.33 -1.88
C PRO A 180 15.75 -9.31 -2.21
N THR A 181 14.72 -9.72 -2.97
CA THR A 181 13.59 -8.85 -3.30
C THR A 181 12.81 -8.46 -2.04
N ALA A 182 12.48 -9.42 -1.17
CA ALA A 182 11.74 -9.15 0.06
C ALA A 182 12.52 -8.22 1.02
N SER A 183 13.82 -8.43 1.15
CA SER A 183 14.69 -7.56 1.96
C SER A 183 14.87 -6.18 1.35
N GLY A 184 14.83 -6.06 0.02
CA GLY A 184 14.86 -4.77 -0.68
C GLY A 184 13.61 -3.95 -0.38
N ILE A 185 12.42 -4.55 -0.49
CA ILE A 185 11.14 -3.92 -0.14
C ILE A 185 11.15 -3.42 1.31
N TYR A 186 11.59 -4.27 2.24
CA TYR A 186 11.70 -3.88 3.66
C TYR A 186 12.67 -2.71 3.90
N ALA A 187 13.80 -2.67 3.18
CA ALA A 187 14.74 -1.56 3.28
C ALA A 187 14.13 -0.27 2.74
N GLU A 188 13.46 -0.34 1.59
CA GLU A 188 12.73 0.79 0.99
C GLU A 188 11.64 1.31 1.94
N ASP A 189 10.84 0.42 2.54
CA ASP A 189 9.79 0.80 3.52
C ASP A 189 10.40 1.43 4.79
N THR A 190 11.59 0.99 5.21
CA THR A 190 12.33 1.59 6.35
C THR A 190 12.78 3.01 6.02
N GLU A 191 13.24 3.24 4.79
CA GLU A 191 13.68 4.57 4.33
C GLU A 191 12.49 5.52 4.10
N ALA A 192 11.34 5.00 3.67
CA ALA A 192 10.13 5.77 3.40
C ALA A 192 9.31 6.10 4.67
N GLU A 193 9.43 5.31 5.75
CA GLU A 193 8.71 5.53 7.02
C GLU A 193 8.65 6.98 7.54
N PRO A 194 9.75 7.76 7.58
CA PRO A 194 9.69 9.15 8.04
C PRO A 194 8.94 10.08 7.10
N GLU A 195 8.93 9.79 5.79
CA GLU A 195 8.17 10.56 4.80
C GLU A 195 6.67 10.26 4.89
N LEU A 196 6.31 8.99 5.11
CA LEU A 196 4.93 8.55 5.22
C LEU A 196 4.26 9.04 6.51
N LEU A 197 4.99 9.06 7.62
CA LEU A 197 4.40 9.21 8.96
C LEU A 197 4.96 10.38 9.79
N GLY A 198 5.99 11.10 9.31
CA GLY A 198 6.50 12.29 9.99
C GLY A 198 6.92 12.02 11.44
N ASP A 199 6.47 12.85 12.37
CA ASP A 199 6.66 12.70 13.83
C ASP A 199 5.42 12.14 14.57
N LEU A 200 4.47 11.54 13.85
CA LEU A 200 3.29 10.91 14.45
C LEU A 200 3.66 9.80 15.45
N SER A 201 2.94 9.76 16.58
CA SER A 201 2.95 8.60 17.48
C SER A 201 2.31 7.37 16.81
N ILE A 202 2.42 6.19 17.41
CA ILE A 202 1.76 4.97 16.89
C ILE A 202 0.25 5.20 16.67
N VAL A 203 -0.43 5.80 17.65
CA VAL A 203 -1.87 6.11 17.53
C VAL A 203 -2.13 7.13 16.43
N GLY A 204 -1.31 8.18 16.33
CA GLY A 204 -1.44 9.16 15.24
C GLY A 204 -1.19 8.55 13.85
N SER A 205 -0.25 7.60 13.74
CA SER A 205 0.01 6.86 12.51
C SER A 205 -1.15 5.93 12.16
N ILE A 206 -1.81 5.31 13.15
CA ILE A 206 -3.04 4.53 12.93
C ILE A 206 -4.14 5.41 12.33
N ASP A 207 -4.40 6.58 12.93
CA ASP A 207 -5.41 7.51 12.46
C ASP A 207 -5.10 7.97 11.04
N ARG A 208 -3.83 8.31 10.75
CA ARG A 208 -3.38 8.70 9.42
C ARG A 208 -3.58 7.61 8.37
N VAL A 209 -3.21 6.37 8.67
CA VAL A 209 -3.40 5.24 7.74
C VAL A 209 -4.90 4.97 7.52
N ALA A 210 -5.72 5.12 8.57
CA ALA A 210 -7.18 4.97 8.46
C ALA A 210 -7.82 6.07 7.60
N GLU A 211 -7.39 7.32 7.73
CA GLU A 211 -7.82 8.43 6.85
C GLU A 211 -7.46 8.15 5.38
N ILE A 212 -6.24 7.64 5.14
CA ILE A 212 -5.83 7.26 3.78
C ILE A 212 -6.71 6.12 3.26
N ALA A 213 -6.98 5.09 4.08
CA ALA A 213 -7.88 4.00 3.70
C ALA A 213 -9.29 4.51 3.31
N ASP A 214 -9.84 5.46 4.08
CA ASP A 214 -11.13 6.09 3.77
C ASP A 214 -11.09 6.87 2.45
N SER A 215 -10.03 7.66 2.22
CA SER A 215 -9.83 8.42 0.97
C SER A 215 -9.69 7.52 -0.27
N LEU A 216 -9.18 6.31 -0.08
CA LEU A 216 -9.06 5.27 -1.09
C LEU A 216 -10.37 4.51 -1.33
N GLY A 217 -11.44 4.84 -0.61
CA GLY A 217 -12.76 4.24 -0.73
C GLY A 217 -12.92 2.91 0.01
N CYS A 218 -12.05 2.61 0.96
CA CYS A 218 -12.16 1.40 1.77
C CYS A 218 -13.37 1.49 2.71
N LYS A 219 -14.24 0.48 2.68
CA LYS A 219 -15.36 0.39 3.61
C LYS A 219 -14.90 -0.36 4.85
N GLY A 220 -14.94 0.26 6.02
CA GLY A 220 -14.55 -0.40 7.26
C GLY A 220 -14.19 0.56 8.38
N GLU A 221 -13.91 0.00 9.56
CA GLU A 221 -13.47 0.75 10.73
C GLU A 221 -11.96 0.62 10.91
N PHE A 222 -11.16 1.11 9.95
CA PHE A 222 -9.70 0.94 9.94
C PHE A 222 -9.04 1.46 11.21
N THR A 223 -9.51 2.58 11.76
CA THR A 223 -9.03 3.09 13.06
C THR A 223 -9.21 2.04 14.16
N VAL A 224 -10.36 1.38 14.23
CA VAL A 224 -10.66 0.34 15.23
C VAL A 224 -9.78 -0.89 14.99
N TRP A 225 -9.72 -1.38 13.75
CA TRP A 225 -8.97 -2.60 13.42
C TRP A 225 -7.47 -2.42 13.68
N LEU A 226 -6.89 -1.30 13.25
CA LEU A 226 -5.48 -1.01 13.49
C LEU A 226 -5.20 -0.78 14.99
N ASN A 227 -6.09 -0.09 15.73
CA ASN A 227 -5.93 0.01 17.19
C ASN A 227 -5.98 -1.35 17.88
N ASP A 228 -6.83 -2.28 17.42
CA ASP A 228 -6.90 -3.63 17.98
C ASP A 228 -5.62 -4.44 17.72
N LEU A 229 -4.96 -4.22 16.58
CA LEU A 229 -3.68 -4.86 16.26
C LEU A 229 -2.46 -4.27 16.99
N PHE A 230 -2.41 -2.94 17.12
CA PHE A 230 -1.21 -2.21 17.57
C PHE A 230 -1.29 -1.69 19.01
N VAL A 231 -2.48 -1.67 19.64
CA VAL A 231 -2.69 -1.02 20.95
C VAL A 231 -3.52 -1.89 21.90
N ASN A 232 -4.73 -2.31 21.52
CA ASN A 232 -5.72 -2.84 22.47
C ASN A 232 -5.57 -4.35 22.77
N ASP A 233 -5.28 -5.17 21.77
CA ASP A 233 -5.17 -6.64 21.88
C ASP A 233 -3.92 -7.13 21.13
N ILE A 234 -2.78 -6.52 21.46
CA ILE A 234 -1.53 -6.73 20.73
C ILE A 234 -1.15 -8.22 20.77
N HIS A 235 -1.15 -8.83 19.60
CA HIS A 235 -0.59 -10.15 19.36
C HIS A 235 0.43 -10.06 18.23
N ALA A 236 1.71 -9.89 18.59
CA ALA A 236 2.80 -9.64 17.65
C ALA A 236 2.87 -10.60 16.44
N PRO A 237 2.55 -11.92 16.57
CA PRO A 237 2.45 -12.79 15.40
C PRO A 237 1.46 -12.32 14.32
N TYR A 238 0.37 -11.61 14.65
CA TYR A 238 -0.57 -11.10 13.65
C TYR A 238 -0.03 -9.90 12.89
N LEU A 239 0.81 -9.06 13.53
CA LEU A 239 1.57 -8.02 12.83
C LEU A 239 2.57 -8.65 11.85
N LEU A 240 3.24 -9.73 12.24
CA LEU A 240 4.13 -10.49 11.36
C LEU A 240 3.37 -11.11 10.17
N LEU A 241 2.18 -11.69 10.40
CA LEU A 241 1.33 -12.22 9.33
C LEU A 241 0.94 -11.12 8.33
N LEU A 242 0.47 -9.97 8.84
CA LEU A 242 0.13 -8.80 8.03
C LEU A 242 1.33 -8.35 7.20
N HIS A 243 2.48 -8.14 7.85
CA HIS A 243 3.70 -7.68 7.18
C HIS A 243 4.12 -8.64 6.06
N TYR A 244 4.12 -9.95 6.30
CA TYR A 244 4.47 -10.93 5.28
C TYR A 244 3.53 -10.88 4.06
N GLN A 245 2.22 -10.78 4.28
CA GLN A 245 1.23 -10.67 3.20
C GLN A 245 1.42 -9.39 2.38
N LEU A 246 1.73 -8.27 3.04
CA LEU A 246 1.92 -6.98 2.38
C LEU A 246 3.26 -6.86 1.63
N ILE A 247 4.30 -7.63 2.01
CA ILE A 247 5.55 -7.74 1.23
C ILE A 247 5.28 -8.48 -0.08
N ILE A 248 4.44 -9.53 -0.06
CA ILE A 248 4.05 -10.23 -1.29
C ILE A 248 3.28 -9.27 -2.20
N GLN A 249 2.32 -8.52 -1.62
CA GLN A 249 1.53 -7.53 -2.36
C GLN A 249 2.41 -6.46 -3.02
N ALA A 250 3.46 -6.00 -2.36
CA ALA A 250 4.38 -5.00 -2.93
C ALA A 250 5.03 -5.46 -4.25
N LYS A 251 5.14 -6.78 -4.47
CA LYS A 251 5.77 -7.35 -5.67
C LYS A 251 4.76 -7.84 -6.70
N PHE A 252 3.63 -8.38 -6.26
CA PHE A 252 2.64 -9.06 -7.07
C PHE A 252 1.24 -8.64 -6.66
N ASP A 253 0.31 -8.51 -7.62
CA ASP A 253 -1.10 -8.33 -7.29
C ASP A 253 -1.66 -9.63 -6.67
N HIS A 254 -1.75 -9.64 -5.34
CA HIS A 254 -2.00 -10.81 -4.54
C HIS A 254 -3.39 -10.76 -3.90
N ALA A 255 -4.02 -11.93 -3.77
CA ALA A 255 -5.16 -12.10 -2.88
C ALA A 255 -4.63 -12.31 -1.46
N VAL A 256 -4.38 -11.19 -0.76
CA VAL A 256 -3.60 -11.11 0.50
C VAL A 256 -4.17 -11.92 1.68
N THR A 257 -5.37 -12.48 1.58
CA THR A 257 -5.88 -13.39 2.61
C THR A 257 -5.27 -14.80 2.50
N TYR A 258 -4.69 -15.21 1.36
CA TYR A 258 -4.22 -16.57 1.13
C TYR A 258 -2.86 -16.87 1.80
N ALA A 259 -2.90 -17.60 2.92
CA ALA A 259 -1.74 -17.80 3.79
C ALA A 259 -0.58 -18.64 3.20
N TYR A 260 -0.83 -19.46 2.18
CA TYR A 260 0.10 -20.53 1.75
C TYR A 260 0.53 -20.46 0.28
N GLU A 261 0.16 -19.41 -0.46
CA GLU A 261 0.61 -19.29 -1.85
C GLU A 261 2.14 -19.13 -1.93
N PHE A 262 2.69 -18.26 -1.08
CA PHE A 262 4.13 -18.10 -0.90
C PHE A 262 4.52 -18.88 0.35
N LYS A 263 5.48 -19.80 0.22
CA LYS A 263 5.80 -20.82 1.22
C LYS A 263 6.12 -20.18 2.58
N PRO A 264 5.24 -20.31 3.60
CA PRO A 264 5.48 -19.71 4.92
C PRO A 264 6.48 -20.50 5.78
N ARG A 265 7.08 -21.55 5.22
CA ARG A 265 8.25 -22.28 5.75
C ARG A 265 9.55 -21.87 5.03
N GLY A 266 9.53 -20.73 4.36
CA GLY A 266 10.60 -20.25 3.51
C GLY A 266 11.48 -19.24 4.23
N GLN A 267 12.68 -19.04 3.67
CA GLN A 267 13.70 -18.13 4.18
C GLN A 267 13.18 -16.71 4.45
N ILE A 268 12.18 -16.23 3.68
CA ILE A 268 11.59 -14.90 3.86
C ILE A 268 10.83 -14.79 5.19
N ALA A 269 10.02 -15.79 5.53
CA ALA A 269 9.26 -15.76 6.78
C ALA A 269 10.17 -15.86 8.00
N ASP A 270 11.21 -16.71 7.91
CA ASP A 270 12.23 -16.86 8.95
C ASP A 270 13.00 -15.54 9.14
N TRP A 271 13.50 -14.95 8.04
CA TRP A 271 14.22 -13.68 8.06
C TRP A 271 13.37 -12.53 8.59
N LEU A 272 12.10 -12.42 8.20
CA LEU A 272 11.21 -11.37 8.70
C LEU A 272 10.95 -11.56 10.20
N THR A 273 10.78 -12.80 10.66
CA THR A 273 10.65 -13.12 12.08
C THR A 273 11.90 -12.68 12.87
N GLU A 274 13.09 -12.85 12.31
CA GLU A 274 14.34 -12.38 12.91
C GLU A 274 14.37 -10.85 13.05
N GLN A 275 13.81 -10.09 12.11
CA GLN A 275 13.72 -8.62 12.24
C GLN A 275 12.87 -8.21 13.45
N TYR A 276 11.74 -8.87 13.66
CA TYR A 276 10.88 -8.62 14.83
C TYR A 276 11.59 -8.98 16.15
N ILE A 277 12.26 -10.14 16.19
CA ILE A 277 13.02 -10.57 17.36
C ILE A 277 14.17 -9.59 17.66
N ALA A 278 14.88 -9.11 16.62
CA ALA A 278 15.97 -8.16 16.76
C ALA A 278 15.50 -6.81 17.32
N ALA A 279 14.28 -6.37 16.98
CA ALA A 279 13.64 -5.20 17.57
C ALA A 279 13.08 -5.44 19.00
N GLY A 280 13.28 -6.63 19.56
CA GLY A 280 12.78 -7.03 20.88
C GLY A 280 11.27 -7.29 20.92
N ILE A 281 10.62 -7.48 19.78
CA ILE A 281 9.20 -7.82 19.71
C ILE A 281 9.03 -9.35 19.93
N PRO A 282 8.22 -9.79 20.91
CA PRO A 282 8.15 -11.19 21.28
C PRO A 282 7.35 -12.02 20.26
N VAL A 283 8.06 -12.61 19.30
CA VAL A 283 7.51 -13.60 18.35
C VAL A 283 8.29 -14.91 18.43
N ALA A 284 7.57 -16.03 18.40
CA ALA A 284 8.20 -17.35 18.28
C ALA A 284 8.81 -17.52 16.88
N ARG A 285 9.92 -18.26 16.74
CA ARG A 285 10.57 -18.51 15.43
C ARG A 285 9.63 -19.08 14.35
N ASN A 286 8.60 -19.84 14.75
CA ASN A 286 7.60 -20.41 13.85
C ASN A 286 6.23 -19.71 13.95
N ALA A 287 6.21 -18.43 14.35
CA ALA A 287 4.98 -17.67 14.64
C ALA A 287 3.99 -17.70 13.48
N PHE A 288 4.44 -17.54 12.23
CA PHE A 288 3.57 -17.60 11.05
C PHE A 288 2.85 -18.96 10.99
N LEU A 289 3.60 -20.07 11.05
CA LEU A 289 3.06 -21.42 10.91
C LEU A 289 2.12 -21.81 12.05
N ASN A 290 2.44 -21.38 13.26
CA ASN A 290 1.59 -21.64 14.43
C ASN A 290 0.21 -20.99 14.27
N ASN A 291 0.16 -19.80 13.66
CA ASN A 291 -1.07 -19.04 13.48
C ASN A 291 -1.80 -19.32 12.16
N ALA A 292 -1.11 -19.82 11.13
CA ALA A 292 -1.70 -20.21 9.85
C ALA A 292 -2.08 -21.71 9.75
N LYS A 293 -1.81 -22.52 10.79
CA LYS A 293 -1.98 -23.98 10.73
C LYS A 293 -3.40 -24.38 10.26
N ALA A 294 -3.43 -25.28 9.28
CA ALA A 294 -4.65 -25.85 8.68
C ALA A 294 -5.64 -24.79 8.11
N THR A 295 -5.15 -23.58 7.83
CA THR A 295 -5.96 -22.47 7.33
C THR A 295 -5.61 -22.20 5.87
N LEU A 296 -6.61 -22.01 5.00
CA LEU A 296 -6.34 -21.60 3.62
C LEU A 296 -6.25 -20.08 3.49
N ARG A 297 -7.14 -19.38 4.20
CA ARG A 297 -7.34 -17.93 4.14
C ARG A 297 -7.48 -17.34 5.55
N PHE A 298 -6.96 -16.15 5.78
CA PHE A 298 -7.22 -15.37 6.98
C PHE A 298 -8.59 -14.69 6.87
N ASP A 299 -9.65 -15.44 7.15
CA ASP A 299 -11.04 -15.00 7.05
C ASP A 299 -11.80 -15.21 8.38
N SER A 300 -13.11 -14.95 8.37
CA SER A 300 -13.98 -15.15 9.54
C SER A 300 -13.96 -16.60 10.08
N VAL A 301 -13.72 -17.61 9.23
CA VAL A 301 -13.58 -19.01 9.66
C VAL A 301 -12.29 -19.20 10.43
N TRP A 302 -11.17 -18.63 9.97
CA TRP A 302 -9.91 -18.63 10.72
C TRP A 302 -10.04 -17.98 12.10
N VAL A 303 -10.77 -16.86 12.18
CA VAL A 303 -11.00 -16.12 13.43
C VAL A 303 -11.70 -16.96 14.50
N THR A 304 -12.62 -17.85 14.12
CA THR A 304 -13.36 -18.69 15.09
C THR A 304 -12.47 -19.52 16.01
N GLY A 305 -11.25 -19.86 15.57
CA GLY A 305 -10.25 -20.61 16.33
C GLY A 305 -9.24 -19.75 17.09
N ARG A 306 -9.47 -18.44 17.26
CA ARG A 306 -8.53 -17.47 17.86
C ARG A 306 -9.13 -16.77 19.07
N THR A 307 -9.67 -17.52 20.02
CA THR A 307 -10.38 -16.99 21.19
C THR A 307 -9.50 -16.14 22.11
N ASP A 308 -8.21 -16.46 22.22
CA ASP A 308 -7.28 -15.77 23.13
C ASP A 308 -6.94 -14.34 22.67
N HIS A 309 -7.13 -14.06 21.38
CA HIS A 309 -6.81 -12.80 20.70
C HIS A 309 -7.86 -12.48 19.64
N LEU A 310 -9.13 -12.57 20.03
CA LEU A 310 -10.26 -12.52 19.09
C LEU A 310 -10.35 -11.17 18.37
N ARG A 311 -10.05 -10.07 19.06
CA ARG A 311 -10.16 -8.71 18.51
C ARG A 311 -9.08 -8.48 17.45
N SER A 312 -7.83 -8.77 17.77
CA SER A 312 -6.72 -8.62 16.83
C SER A 312 -6.80 -9.62 15.67
N ALA A 313 -7.28 -10.85 15.88
CA ALA A 313 -7.56 -11.79 14.81
C ALA A 313 -8.66 -11.27 13.87
N THR A 314 -9.76 -10.77 14.43
CA THR A 314 -10.86 -10.17 13.64
C THR A 314 -10.36 -8.97 12.84
N ALA A 315 -9.58 -8.09 13.47
CA ALA A 315 -8.97 -6.95 12.81
C ALA A 315 -8.05 -7.35 11.65
N LEU A 316 -7.17 -8.34 11.85
CA LEU A 316 -6.30 -8.84 10.77
C LEU A 316 -7.11 -9.36 9.59
N ALA A 317 -8.12 -10.18 9.85
CA ALA A 317 -8.97 -10.75 8.80
C ALA A 317 -9.70 -9.65 8.02
N ASN A 318 -10.30 -8.68 8.72
CA ASN A 318 -11.02 -7.56 8.09
C ASN A 318 -10.10 -6.65 7.26
N ILE A 319 -8.89 -6.36 7.75
CA ILE A 319 -7.90 -5.56 7.01
C ILE A 319 -7.49 -6.29 5.73
N LEU A 320 -7.10 -7.56 5.83
CA LEU A 320 -6.68 -8.35 4.65
C LEU A 320 -7.83 -8.53 3.65
N GLU A 321 -9.05 -8.81 4.11
CA GLU A 321 -10.23 -8.93 3.25
C GLU A 321 -10.54 -7.60 2.55
N THR A 322 -10.42 -6.48 3.25
CA THR A 322 -10.67 -5.16 2.64
C THR A 322 -9.62 -4.85 1.57
N ILE A 323 -8.33 -5.04 1.88
CA ILE A 323 -7.22 -4.86 0.92
C ILE A 323 -7.41 -5.76 -0.30
N GLU A 324 -7.74 -7.04 -0.09
CA GLU A 324 -7.93 -8.03 -1.16
C GLU A 324 -9.02 -7.61 -2.16
N ASN A 325 -10.01 -6.82 -1.75
CA ASN A 325 -11.13 -6.37 -2.59
C ASN A 325 -10.89 -5.03 -3.31
N LEU A 326 -9.72 -4.39 -3.11
CA LEU A 326 -9.34 -3.16 -3.81
C LEU A 326 -8.74 -3.46 -5.19
N GLY A 327 -8.82 -2.48 -6.09
CA GLY A 327 -8.07 -2.52 -7.35
C GLY A 327 -6.56 -2.42 -7.10
N SER A 328 -5.74 -3.03 -7.96
CA SER A 328 -4.29 -3.20 -7.74
C SER A 328 -3.54 -1.93 -7.27
N LEU A 329 -3.72 -0.78 -7.93
CA LEU A 329 -3.01 0.45 -7.53
C LEU A 329 -3.40 0.94 -6.12
N VAL A 330 -4.68 0.83 -5.79
CA VAL A 330 -5.21 1.22 -4.48
C VAL A 330 -4.77 0.22 -3.40
N LYS A 331 -4.71 -1.06 -3.77
CA LYS A 331 -4.19 -2.15 -2.94
C LYS A 331 -2.73 -1.91 -2.58
N ASP A 332 -1.91 -1.53 -3.56
CA ASP A 332 -0.47 -1.26 -3.38
C ASP A 332 -0.22 -0.05 -2.46
N GLU A 333 -0.97 1.04 -2.66
CA GLU A 333 -0.87 2.24 -1.84
C GLU A 333 -1.22 1.93 -0.37
N LEU A 334 -2.39 1.33 -0.11
CA LEU A 334 -2.78 1.00 1.26
C LEU A 334 -1.83 0.00 1.92
N ALA A 335 -1.33 -0.98 1.15
CA ALA A 335 -0.31 -1.91 1.63
C ALA A 335 0.98 -1.18 2.03
N ALA A 336 1.44 -0.20 1.25
CA ALA A 336 2.62 0.60 1.56
C ALA A 336 2.43 1.42 2.85
N GLN A 337 1.27 2.06 3.02
CA GLN A 337 0.95 2.83 4.24
C GLN A 337 0.98 1.95 5.50
N ILE A 338 0.38 0.75 5.43
CA ILE A 338 0.37 -0.19 6.55
C ILE A 338 1.78 -0.76 6.82
N ARG A 339 2.59 -1.03 5.77
CA ARG A 339 4.00 -1.41 5.96
C ARG A 339 4.78 -0.28 6.63
N GLY A 340 4.61 0.98 6.22
CA GLY A 340 5.19 2.14 6.91
C GLY A 340 4.85 2.16 8.40
N LEU A 341 3.59 1.89 8.78
CA LEU A 341 3.17 1.78 10.18
C LEU A 341 3.84 0.60 10.92
N LEU A 342 3.97 -0.56 10.27
CA LEU A 342 4.69 -1.72 10.82
C LEU A 342 6.17 -1.39 11.06
N HIS A 343 6.81 -0.69 10.12
CA HIS A 343 8.20 -0.24 10.25
C HIS A 343 8.36 0.78 11.37
N ARG A 344 7.42 1.72 11.53
CA ARG A 344 7.40 2.63 12.69
C ARG A 344 7.30 1.86 14.01
N TYR A 345 6.41 0.87 14.09
CA TYR A 345 6.27 0.04 15.28
C TYR A 345 7.57 -0.73 15.59
N ILE A 346 8.18 -1.38 14.60
CA ILE A 346 9.45 -2.10 14.74
C ILE A 346 10.56 -1.17 15.24
N ARG A 347 10.70 0.01 14.63
CA ARG A 347 11.72 1.00 15.02
C ARG A 347 11.52 1.47 16.46
N VAL A 348 10.28 1.87 16.82
CA VAL A 348 9.96 2.37 18.17
C VAL A 348 10.21 1.30 19.23
N GLU A 349 9.85 0.05 18.97
CA GLU A 349 10.11 -1.05 19.91
C GLU A 349 11.61 -1.36 20.03
N SER A 350 12.37 -1.32 18.92
CA SER A 350 13.83 -1.46 18.96
C SER A 350 14.46 -0.38 19.84
N GLU A 351 14.11 0.89 19.64
CA GLU A 351 14.64 2.02 20.41
C GLU A 351 14.27 1.93 21.91
N ARG A 352 13.07 1.43 22.23
CA ARG A 352 12.63 1.20 23.62
C ARG A 352 13.42 0.08 24.30
N ASN A 353 13.65 -1.02 23.58
CA ASN A 353 14.31 -2.21 24.13
C ASN A 353 15.83 -2.02 24.29
N ASP A 354 16.46 -1.25 23.40
CA ASP A 354 17.88 -0.88 23.54
C ASP A 354 18.13 0.07 24.74
N GLY A 355 17.08 0.74 25.24
CA GLY A 355 17.13 1.60 26.42
C GLY A 355 17.85 2.95 26.20
N VAL A 356 18.32 3.23 24.99
CA VAL A 356 19.01 4.47 24.61
C VAL A 356 18.39 5.03 23.35
N LEU A 357 17.88 6.26 23.42
CA LEU A 357 17.36 6.95 22.24
C LEU A 357 18.52 7.35 21.30
N PRO A 358 18.52 6.90 20.03
CA PRO A 358 19.59 7.24 19.09
C PRO A 358 19.68 8.75 18.85
N LEU A 359 20.90 9.30 18.87
CA LEU A 359 21.19 10.71 18.57
C LEU A 359 20.43 11.70 19.47
N LEU A 360 20.20 11.36 20.74
CA LEU A 360 19.61 12.28 21.72
C LEU A 360 20.28 13.66 21.67
N ILE A 361 19.47 14.72 21.58
CA ILE A 361 19.96 16.10 21.54
C ILE A 361 20.01 16.64 22.98
N PRO A 362 21.16 17.07 23.51
CA PRO A 362 21.23 17.66 24.84
C PRO A 362 20.53 19.03 24.89
N ALA A 363 20.27 19.54 26.10
CA ALA A 363 19.84 20.92 26.25
C ALA A 363 20.89 21.86 25.62
N LEU A 364 20.42 22.79 24.79
CA LEU A 364 21.28 23.70 24.05
C LEU A 364 21.74 24.87 24.91
N SER A 365 22.96 25.32 24.67
CA SER A 365 23.40 26.66 25.04
C SER A 365 22.76 27.71 24.12
N HIS A 366 22.82 28.98 24.53
CA HIS A 366 22.28 30.07 23.73
C HIS A 366 22.89 30.15 22.32
N ALA A 367 24.23 30.01 22.19
CA ALA A 367 24.90 30.05 20.89
C ALA A 367 24.48 28.89 19.98
N GLN A 368 24.31 27.69 20.53
CA GLN A 368 23.82 26.52 19.79
C GLN A 368 22.38 26.69 19.34
N ALA A 369 21.52 27.26 20.19
CA ALA A 369 20.15 27.59 19.83
C ALA A 369 20.10 28.58 18.66
N VAL A 370 20.88 29.67 18.72
CA VAL A 370 20.97 30.65 17.62
C VAL A 370 21.44 30.00 16.32
N SER A 371 22.46 29.13 16.38
CA SER A 371 22.94 28.39 15.20
C SER A 371 21.85 27.52 14.58
N LEU A 372 21.15 26.74 15.41
CA LEU A 372 20.06 25.88 14.99
C LEU A 372 18.92 26.68 14.34
N LEU A 373 18.43 27.74 14.99
CA LEU A 373 17.34 28.56 14.45
C LEU A 373 17.75 29.24 13.14
N THR A 374 18.98 29.76 13.06
CA THR A 374 19.51 30.39 11.84
C THR A 374 19.55 29.39 10.68
N ALA A 375 19.99 28.15 10.95
CA ALA A 375 20.04 27.10 9.94
C ALA A 375 18.64 26.69 9.47
N ILE A 376 17.67 26.56 10.39
CA ILE A 376 16.26 26.33 10.03
C ILE A 376 15.72 27.50 9.22
N GLY A 377 16.07 28.75 9.56
CA GLY A 377 15.62 29.94 8.81
C GLY A 377 16.17 30.02 7.39
N ALA A 378 17.38 29.50 7.16
CA ALA A 378 18.11 29.65 5.90
C ALA A 378 17.54 28.81 4.73
N GLY A 379 16.86 27.70 5.01
CA GLY A 379 16.31 26.84 3.96
C GLY A 379 15.71 25.54 4.50
N ASN A 380 15.09 24.76 3.61
CA ASN A 380 14.40 23.53 3.97
C ASN A 380 15.36 22.55 4.67
N SER A 381 14.98 22.14 5.88
CA SER A 381 15.79 21.27 6.72
C SER A 381 15.88 19.83 6.23
N SER A 382 15.08 19.44 5.24
CA SER A 382 14.92 18.05 4.79
C SER A 382 14.40 17.12 5.90
N THR A 383 13.56 17.67 6.79
CA THR A 383 12.94 16.92 7.90
C THR A 383 11.41 16.85 7.79
N THR A 384 10.89 16.86 6.56
CA THR A 384 9.44 16.84 6.25
C THR A 384 8.63 17.96 6.93
N GLY A 385 9.30 19.04 7.36
CA GLY A 385 8.68 20.18 8.05
C GLY A 385 8.76 20.12 9.59
N ILE A 386 9.35 19.07 10.18
CA ILE A 386 9.33 18.88 11.65
C ILE A 386 10.10 20.01 12.35
N LEU A 387 11.30 20.35 11.88
CA LEU A 387 12.08 21.43 12.50
C LEU A 387 11.44 22.80 12.27
N GLU A 388 10.87 23.01 11.09
CA GLU A 388 10.14 24.22 10.71
C GLU A 388 8.92 24.44 11.62
N GLN A 389 8.12 23.40 11.86
CA GLN A 389 6.96 23.52 12.75
C GLN A 389 7.37 23.74 14.20
N ARG A 390 8.42 23.06 14.70
CA ARG A 390 8.90 23.33 16.07
C ARG A 390 9.42 24.75 16.26
N LEU A 391 10.03 25.34 15.23
CA LEU A 391 10.40 26.74 15.24
C LEU A 391 9.15 27.65 15.37
N VAL A 392 8.08 27.33 14.64
CA VAL A 392 6.80 28.06 14.69
C VAL A 392 6.12 27.91 16.05
N ASP A 393 6.15 26.72 16.68
CA ASP A 393 5.68 26.51 18.06
C ASP A 393 6.35 27.47 19.05
N CYS A 394 7.69 27.54 19.00
CA CYS A 394 8.45 28.45 19.86
C CYS A 394 8.08 29.91 19.60
N PHE A 395 7.88 30.28 18.33
CA PHE A 395 7.56 31.65 17.93
C PHE A 395 6.18 32.08 18.42
N GLY A 396 5.17 31.24 18.19
CA GLY A 396 3.82 31.47 18.67
C GLY A 396 3.76 31.62 20.20
N LEU A 397 4.48 30.75 20.93
CA LEU A 397 4.58 30.82 22.39
C LEU A 397 5.23 32.11 22.90
N LYS A 398 6.26 32.62 22.21
CA LYS A 398 6.90 33.89 22.55
C LYS A 398 5.92 35.05 22.38
N LEU A 399 5.15 35.07 21.30
CA LEU A 399 4.24 36.17 20.97
C LEU A 399 2.93 36.14 21.76
N HIS A 400 2.44 34.95 22.10
CA HIS A 400 1.14 34.73 22.72
C HIS A 400 1.28 33.97 24.05
N PRO A 401 1.96 34.55 25.05
CA PRO A 401 2.20 33.86 26.31
C PRO A 401 0.92 33.73 27.12
N THR A 402 0.78 32.61 27.84
CA THR A 402 -0.36 32.37 28.76
C THR A 402 -0.48 33.45 29.84
N ALA A 403 0.63 34.07 30.24
CA ALA A 403 0.64 35.20 31.17
C ALA A 403 -0.14 36.43 30.64
N ALA A 404 -0.31 36.55 29.33
CA ALA A 404 -1.14 37.55 28.67
C ALA A 404 -2.55 37.03 28.31
N HIS A 405 -2.99 35.93 28.94
CA HIS A 405 -4.32 35.31 28.79
C HIS A 405 -4.58 34.61 27.45
N TRP A 406 -3.54 34.31 26.68
CA TRP A 406 -3.66 33.46 25.49
C TRP A 406 -3.76 31.98 25.86
N SER A 407 -4.68 31.28 25.22
CA SER A 407 -4.81 29.83 25.29
C SER A 407 -4.30 29.21 23.99
N ALA A 408 -3.37 28.28 24.08
CA ALA A 408 -2.78 27.65 22.92
C ALA A 408 -3.42 26.29 22.63
N LYS A 409 -3.48 25.94 21.34
CA LYS A 409 -3.93 24.64 20.86
C LYS A 409 -3.02 24.17 19.73
N GLY A 410 -2.60 22.90 19.80
CA GLY A 410 -1.75 22.27 18.79
C GLY A 410 -0.25 22.35 19.01
N ILE A 411 0.24 23.00 20.08
CA ILE A 411 1.67 23.00 20.42
C ILE A 411 2.16 21.57 20.58
N GLY A 412 3.25 21.21 19.90
CA GLY A 412 3.80 19.86 19.94
C GLY A 412 3.04 18.84 19.09
N ASP A 413 1.93 19.20 18.43
CA ASP A 413 1.24 18.30 17.51
C ASP A 413 2.14 17.98 16.32
N SER A 414 2.04 16.77 15.80
CA SER A 414 2.78 16.32 14.62
C SER A 414 2.56 17.19 13.39
N VAL A 415 3.54 17.22 12.49
CA VAL A 415 3.42 17.82 11.13
C VAL A 415 2.30 17.24 10.29
N PHE A 416 1.85 16.03 10.62
CA PHE A 416 0.74 15.37 9.92
C PHE A 416 -0.53 15.31 10.76
N ALA A 417 -0.62 16.06 11.86
CA ALA A 417 -1.83 16.12 12.66
C ALA A 417 -2.94 16.89 11.90
N ALA A 418 -4.03 16.21 11.57
CA ALA A 418 -5.14 16.83 10.85
C ALA A 418 -5.83 17.95 11.67
N ASN A 419 -5.91 19.13 11.08
CA ASN A 419 -6.58 20.30 11.65
C ASN A 419 -8.09 20.06 11.89
N THR A 420 -8.74 19.29 11.02
CA THR A 420 -10.16 18.94 11.11
C THR A 420 -10.49 18.11 12.36
N PHE A 421 -9.69 17.07 12.64
CA PHE A 421 -9.87 16.19 13.79
C PHE A 421 -9.58 16.91 15.11
N ARG A 422 -8.49 17.70 15.15
CA ARG A 422 -8.13 18.49 16.33
C ARG A 422 -8.96 19.77 16.48
N LYS A 423 -9.78 20.10 15.49
CA LYS A 423 -10.53 21.37 15.38
C LYS A 423 -9.61 22.59 15.57
N LYS A 424 -8.48 22.64 14.86
CA LYS A 424 -7.55 23.79 14.87
C LYS A 424 -7.65 24.54 13.55
N LEU A 425 -7.47 25.85 13.58
CA LEU A 425 -7.51 26.73 12.42
C LEU A 425 -6.14 26.89 11.73
N GLY A 426 -5.12 26.16 12.19
CA GLY A 426 -3.81 25.96 11.58
C GLY A 426 -2.99 24.95 12.37
N ASP A 427 -1.74 24.72 11.97
CA ASP A 427 -0.81 23.81 12.67
C ASP A 427 -0.78 24.06 14.18
N ILE A 428 -0.74 25.33 14.57
CA ILE A 428 -0.97 25.80 15.95
C ILE A 428 -1.88 27.02 15.95
N GLU A 429 -2.64 27.22 17.03
CA GLU A 429 -3.45 28.42 17.21
C GLU A 429 -3.40 28.94 18.64
N PHE A 430 -3.60 30.25 18.77
CA PHE A 430 -3.68 30.97 20.03
C PHE A 430 -4.99 31.75 20.06
N GLU A 431 -5.77 31.52 21.12
CA GLU A 431 -7.06 32.14 21.35
C GLU A 431 -6.98 33.12 22.52
N LEU A 432 -7.46 34.35 22.31
CA LEU A 432 -7.65 35.36 23.34
C LEU A 432 -9.15 35.68 23.45
N PRO A 433 -9.88 35.02 24.36
CA PRO A 433 -11.35 35.12 24.44
C PRO A 433 -11.81 36.37 25.21
N VAL A 434 -11.19 37.52 24.98
CA VAL A 434 -11.46 38.78 25.70
C VAL A 434 -12.49 39.62 24.94
N ARG A 435 -13.64 39.86 25.58
CA ARG A 435 -14.71 40.72 25.03
C ARG A 435 -14.33 42.21 25.05
N PRO A 436 -14.82 43.03 24.11
CA PRO A 436 -15.78 42.70 23.05
C PRO A 436 -15.16 42.17 21.75
N HIS A 437 -13.83 42.08 21.65
CA HIS A 437 -13.13 41.73 20.40
C HIS A 437 -12.22 40.51 20.60
N PRO A 438 -12.80 39.31 20.76
CA PRO A 438 -12.01 38.10 20.93
C PRO A 438 -11.20 37.79 19.65
N GLN A 439 -10.06 37.12 19.82
CA GLN A 439 -9.09 36.94 18.74
C GLN A 439 -8.63 35.48 18.65
N ILE A 440 -8.44 35.01 17.42
CA ILE A 440 -7.69 33.79 17.12
C ILE A 440 -6.58 34.10 16.14
N ILE A 441 -5.36 33.72 16.50
CA ILE A 441 -4.19 33.77 15.63
C ILE A 441 -3.69 32.34 15.44
N ALA A 442 -3.85 31.83 14.22
CA ALA A 442 -3.33 30.54 13.80
C ALA A 442 -2.02 30.72 13.03
N TYR A 443 -1.12 29.78 13.15
CA TYR A 443 0.12 29.71 12.37
C TYR A 443 0.12 28.44 11.54
N GLU A 444 0.57 28.56 10.29
CA GLU A 444 0.70 27.45 9.35
C GLU A 444 2.13 27.43 8.81
N SER A 445 2.82 26.32 9.00
CA SER A 445 4.21 26.13 8.58
C SER A 445 4.28 25.50 7.19
N HIS A 446 5.13 26.05 6.32
CA HIS A 446 5.34 25.52 4.98
C HIS A 446 6.83 25.55 4.60
N GLY A 447 7.49 24.39 4.66
CA GLY A 447 8.95 24.24 4.42
C GLY A 447 9.44 24.54 2.99
N GLY A 448 8.64 25.19 2.15
CA GLY A 448 8.95 25.49 0.75
C GLY A 448 8.58 26.91 0.34
N ARG A 449 8.31 27.06 -0.96
CA ARG A 449 7.74 28.29 -1.53
C ARG A 449 6.22 28.21 -1.44
N LEU A 450 5.63 29.04 -0.59
CA LEU A 450 4.19 29.08 -0.39
C LEU A 450 3.49 29.57 -1.66
N SER A 451 2.53 28.77 -2.14
CA SER A 451 1.79 29.03 -3.36
C SER A 451 0.32 29.36 -3.07
N ARG A 452 -0.32 30.05 -4.01
CA ARG A 452 -1.75 30.38 -3.88
C ARG A 452 -2.64 29.14 -3.73
N PRO A 453 -2.47 28.03 -4.48
CA PRO A 453 -3.27 26.83 -4.29
C PRO A 453 -3.20 26.28 -2.87
N TYR A 454 -2.01 26.25 -2.25
CA TYR A 454 -1.85 25.79 -0.88
C TYR A 454 -2.60 26.68 0.12
N VAL A 455 -2.53 28.00 -0.03
CA VAL A 455 -3.29 28.94 0.82
C VAL A 455 -4.81 28.72 0.66
N MET A 456 -5.30 28.49 -0.56
CA MET A 456 -6.73 28.24 -0.77
C MET A 456 -7.18 26.90 -0.17
N ASP A 457 -6.39 25.84 -0.34
CA ASP A 457 -6.67 24.51 0.22
C ASP A 457 -6.74 24.54 1.76
N HIS A 458 -5.79 25.24 2.39
CA HIS A 458 -5.85 25.50 3.83
C HIS A 458 -7.14 26.23 4.22
N LEU A 459 -7.57 27.26 3.48
CA LEU A 459 -8.79 28.01 3.79
C LEU A 459 -10.07 27.18 3.62
N ASP A 460 -10.08 26.19 2.73
CA ASP A 460 -11.18 25.23 2.62
C ASP A 460 -11.27 24.36 3.89
N SER A 461 -10.13 23.87 4.39
CA SER A 461 -10.06 23.15 5.67
C SER A 461 -10.45 24.03 6.87
N PHE A 462 -10.02 25.29 6.86
CA PHE A 462 -10.38 26.31 7.86
C PHE A 462 -11.88 26.52 7.90
N ALA A 463 -12.55 26.61 6.74
CA ALA A 463 -13.99 26.80 6.65
C ALA A 463 -14.76 25.63 7.30
N TYR A 464 -14.26 24.41 7.16
CA TYR A 464 -14.81 23.23 7.79
C TYR A 464 -14.63 23.27 9.32
N VAL A 465 -13.42 23.58 9.79
CA VAL A 465 -13.13 23.66 11.23
C VAL A 465 -13.93 24.78 11.89
N LEU A 466 -14.01 25.96 11.26
CA LEU A 466 -14.78 27.09 11.78
C LEU A 466 -16.26 26.70 11.96
N ALA A 467 -16.84 26.00 10.99
CA ALA A 467 -18.21 25.49 11.12
C ALA A 467 -18.35 24.48 12.28
N ALA A 468 -17.36 23.59 12.46
CA ALA A 468 -17.35 22.60 13.55
C ALA A 468 -17.14 23.23 14.95
N ARG A 469 -16.68 24.49 15.02
CA ARG A 469 -16.46 25.27 16.25
C ARG A 469 -17.45 26.41 16.44
N GLU A 470 -18.41 26.59 15.54
CA GLU A 470 -19.31 27.75 15.56
C GLU A 470 -20.05 27.88 16.91
N GLU A 471 -20.62 26.79 17.40
CA GLU A 471 -21.32 26.77 18.70
C GLU A 471 -20.40 27.16 19.86
N GLU A 472 -19.19 26.60 19.89
CA GLU A 472 -18.16 26.88 20.90
C GLU A 472 -17.81 28.38 20.91
N LEU A 473 -17.47 28.94 19.76
CA LEU A 473 -17.04 30.34 19.63
C LEU A 473 -18.18 31.32 19.93
N GLN A 474 -19.41 30.99 19.54
CA GLN A 474 -20.59 31.81 19.80
C GLN A 474 -20.96 31.90 21.28
N THR A 475 -20.53 30.95 22.12
CA THR A 475 -20.71 31.07 23.59
C THR A 475 -19.91 32.24 24.17
N ILE A 476 -18.80 32.62 23.51
CA ILE A 476 -17.94 33.73 23.92
C ILE A 476 -18.41 35.03 23.27
N ALA A 477 -18.57 35.08 21.94
CA ALA A 477 -19.09 36.26 21.23
C ALA A 477 -19.64 35.86 19.85
N PRO A 478 -20.56 36.66 19.26
CA PRO A 478 -20.96 36.49 17.87
C PRO A 478 -19.76 36.36 16.94
N LEU A 479 -19.80 35.47 15.94
CA LEU A 479 -18.68 35.26 15.01
C LEU A 479 -18.23 36.55 14.30
N ALA A 480 -19.14 37.49 14.07
CA ALA A 480 -18.81 38.80 13.48
C ALA A 480 -17.92 39.68 14.37
N ASP A 481 -17.89 39.43 15.68
CA ASP A 481 -17.07 40.17 16.64
C ASP A 481 -15.67 39.54 16.81
N TRP A 482 -15.47 38.32 16.32
CA TRP A 482 -14.18 37.64 16.34
C TRP A 482 -13.24 38.15 15.26
N SER A 483 -11.96 38.31 15.63
CA SER A 483 -10.88 38.57 14.69
C SER A 483 -10.07 37.31 14.42
N PHE A 484 -10.06 36.84 13.17
CA PHE A 484 -9.28 35.69 12.75
C PHE A 484 -8.04 36.14 11.96
N THR A 485 -6.87 35.63 12.35
CA THR A 485 -5.63 35.80 11.59
C THR A 485 -4.97 34.46 11.36
N VAL A 486 -4.53 34.19 10.13
CA VAL A 486 -3.66 33.06 9.80
C VAL A 486 -2.31 33.62 9.38
N VAL A 487 -1.25 33.20 10.06
CA VAL A 487 0.13 33.57 9.76
C VAL A 487 0.80 32.38 9.07
N PHE A 488 1.01 32.49 7.76
CA PHE A 488 1.78 31.51 7.03
C PHE A 488 3.27 31.79 7.20
N VAL A 489 4.02 30.78 7.63
CA VAL A 489 5.47 30.84 7.80
C VAL A 489 6.14 29.96 6.75
N ALA A 490 6.96 30.54 5.87
CA ALA A 490 7.59 29.83 4.76
C ALA A 490 8.99 30.36 4.44
N HIS A 491 9.76 29.69 3.57
CA HIS A 491 11.05 30.25 3.11
C HIS A 491 10.87 31.32 2.03
N ALA A 492 9.81 31.22 1.24
CA ALA A 492 9.51 32.15 0.16
C ALA A 492 8.02 32.18 -0.14
N PHE A 493 7.57 33.25 -0.79
CA PHE A 493 6.16 33.47 -1.15
C PHE A 493 6.01 33.73 -2.66
N GLU A 494 4.87 33.33 -3.21
CA GLU A 494 4.37 33.89 -4.46
C GLU A 494 3.92 35.35 -4.29
N GLY A 495 4.05 36.16 -5.34
CA GLY A 495 3.81 37.61 -5.25
C GLY A 495 2.34 38.04 -5.21
N ASN A 496 1.39 37.13 -5.40
CA ASN A 496 -0.05 37.41 -5.57
C ASN A 496 -0.93 36.70 -4.52
N LEU A 497 -0.38 36.49 -3.32
CA LEU A 497 -1.11 35.91 -2.19
C LEU A 497 -2.08 36.95 -1.58
N PRO A 498 -3.30 36.54 -1.20
CA PRO A 498 -4.31 37.46 -0.67
C PRO A 498 -3.98 37.92 0.74
N ALA A 499 -4.28 39.17 1.09
CA ALA A 499 -4.09 39.67 2.47
C ALA A 499 -5.32 39.45 3.37
N VAL A 500 -6.51 39.34 2.77
CA VAL A 500 -7.78 39.11 3.49
C VAL A 500 -8.67 38.24 2.62
N VAL A 501 -9.34 37.26 3.23
CA VAL A 501 -10.34 36.40 2.58
C VAL A 501 -11.58 36.29 3.46
N VAL A 502 -12.76 36.23 2.84
CA VAL A 502 -14.00 35.98 3.56
C VAL A 502 -14.24 34.47 3.63
N VAL A 503 -14.28 33.93 4.83
CA VAL A 503 -14.58 32.51 5.07
C VAL A 503 -15.82 32.41 5.95
N LYS A 504 -16.88 31.77 5.45
CA LYS A 504 -18.19 31.64 6.14
C LYS A 504 -18.72 32.99 6.70
N GLY A 505 -18.51 34.08 5.97
CA GLY A 505 -18.95 35.42 6.36
C GLY A 505 -18.04 36.15 7.37
N CYS A 506 -16.95 35.53 7.82
CA CYS A 506 -15.94 36.14 8.67
C CYS A 506 -14.75 36.64 7.83
N ASN A 507 -14.21 37.82 8.16
CA ASN A 507 -12.98 38.30 7.55
C ASN A 507 -11.79 37.59 8.22
N VAL A 508 -11.02 36.83 7.43
CA VAL A 508 -9.79 36.18 7.86
C VAL A 508 -8.62 36.97 7.30
N ASN A 509 -7.81 37.54 8.20
CA ASN A 509 -6.59 38.25 7.83
C ASN A 509 -5.46 37.25 7.59
N LEU A 510 -4.73 37.39 6.49
CA LEU A 510 -3.61 36.51 6.16
C LEU A 510 -2.31 37.30 6.26
N ARG A 511 -1.35 36.76 7.00
CA ARG A 511 0.01 37.30 7.16
C ARG A 511 1.02 36.30 6.66
N TYR A 512 2.16 36.80 6.23
CA TYR A 512 3.22 36.03 5.60
C TYR A 512 4.56 36.41 6.24
N GLU A 513 5.19 35.47 6.93
CA GLU A 513 6.48 35.67 7.62
C GLU A 513 7.51 34.66 7.16
N THR A 514 8.76 35.07 6.95
CA THR A 514 9.79 34.08 6.58
C THR A 514 10.29 33.32 7.80
N PHE A 515 10.71 32.06 7.62
CA PHE A 515 11.40 31.35 8.70
C PHE A 515 12.65 32.09 9.19
N ALA A 516 13.33 32.84 8.33
CA ALA A 516 14.46 33.67 8.71
C ALA A 516 14.03 34.82 9.64
N ASP A 517 12.92 35.49 9.35
CA ASP A 517 12.37 36.56 10.21
C ASP A 517 11.91 35.99 11.56
N VAL A 518 11.27 34.83 11.54
CA VAL A 518 10.85 34.11 12.76
C VAL A 518 12.05 33.70 13.61
N ALA A 519 13.09 33.12 12.99
CA ALA A 519 14.32 32.71 13.68
C ALA A 519 15.04 33.90 14.33
N ASN A 520 15.14 35.03 13.62
CA ASN A 520 15.75 36.25 14.14
C ASN A 520 15.00 36.77 15.37
N GLN A 521 13.67 36.66 15.37
CA GLN A 521 12.82 37.07 16.49
C GLN A 521 12.90 36.12 17.70
N LEU A 522 13.49 34.92 17.58
CA LEU A 522 13.67 33.94 18.67
C LEU A 522 15.12 33.85 19.19
N SER A 523 15.94 34.86 18.89
CA SER A 523 17.39 34.82 19.12
C SER A 523 17.84 35.43 20.46
N ASP A 524 16.92 35.70 21.40
CA ASP A 524 17.28 36.27 22.70
C ASP A 524 17.64 35.18 23.74
N ALA A 525 18.50 35.51 24.71
CA ALA A 525 18.88 34.57 25.77
C ALA A 525 17.68 34.09 26.61
N GLN A 526 16.63 34.90 26.74
CA GLN A 526 15.39 34.56 27.44
C GLN A 526 14.56 33.49 26.73
N ASP A 527 14.72 33.33 25.40
CA ASP A 527 13.96 32.37 24.60
C ASP A 527 14.49 30.93 24.75
N LEU A 528 15.68 30.77 25.34
CA LEU A 528 16.37 29.49 25.46
C LEU A 528 15.54 28.42 26.20
N VAL A 529 14.72 28.84 27.18
CA VAL A 529 13.84 27.93 27.91
C VAL A 529 12.74 27.39 26.99
N ILE A 530 12.13 28.27 26.17
CA ILE A 530 11.10 27.91 25.20
C ILE A 530 11.68 26.97 24.15
N ILE A 531 12.85 27.28 23.60
CA ILE A 531 13.53 26.44 22.59
C ILE A 531 13.83 25.05 23.13
N ASN A 532 14.43 24.94 24.32
CA ASN A 532 14.72 23.62 24.89
C ASN A 532 13.46 22.81 25.21
N SER A 533 12.37 23.48 25.63
CA SER A 533 11.13 22.81 26.03
C SER A 533 10.25 22.42 24.85
N TYR A 534 10.17 23.24 23.79
CA TYR A 534 9.19 23.08 22.71
C TYR A 534 9.81 22.78 21.34
N LEU A 535 11.13 22.93 21.19
CA LEU A 535 11.86 22.44 20.01
C LEU A 535 12.67 21.19 20.35
N ILE A 536 13.54 21.23 21.37
CA ILE A 536 14.46 20.12 21.63
C ILE A 536 13.79 18.93 22.30
N SER A 537 12.98 19.16 23.35
CA SER A 537 12.31 18.06 24.05
C SER A 537 11.40 17.23 23.12
N PRO A 538 10.59 17.82 22.23
CA PRO A 538 9.77 17.03 21.30
C PRO A 538 10.58 16.21 20.28
N LEU A 539 11.72 16.73 19.80
CA LEU A 539 12.63 16.00 18.90
C LEU A 539 13.25 14.76 19.55
N ASN A 540 13.34 14.77 20.87
CA ASN A 540 13.79 13.64 21.69
C ASN A 540 12.65 12.69 22.08
N SER A 541 11.47 12.80 21.45
CA SER A 541 10.46 11.74 21.55
C SER A 541 10.92 10.49 20.76
N GLY A 542 10.56 9.30 21.24
CA GLY A 542 10.85 8.03 20.54
C GLY A 542 10.14 7.88 19.19
N PHE A 543 9.18 8.75 18.89
CA PHE A 543 8.41 8.71 17.64
C PHE A 543 9.13 9.46 16.51
N VAL A 544 9.89 10.50 16.83
CA VAL A 544 10.69 11.24 15.85
C VAL A 544 11.80 10.34 15.31
N HIS A 545 11.90 10.23 13.99
CA HIS A 545 12.91 9.40 13.34
C HIS A 545 14.33 9.93 13.61
N PRO A 546 15.34 9.06 13.85
CA PRO A 546 16.72 9.50 14.12
C PRO A 546 17.34 10.41 13.05
N ASN A 547 16.88 10.35 11.80
CA ASN A 547 17.35 11.24 10.73
C ASN A 547 17.07 12.73 11.04
N VAL A 548 15.94 13.03 11.68
CA VAL A 548 15.58 14.40 12.09
C VAL A 548 16.55 14.90 13.17
N ARG A 549 16.83 14.08 14.18
CA ARG A 549 17.82 14.40 15.21
C ARG A 549 19.23 14.55 14.63
N ARG A 550 19.62 13.68 13.69
CA ARG A 550 20.89 13.80 12.96
C ARG A 550 21.01 15.15 12.27
N GLN A 551 19.92 15.62 11.66
CA GLN A 551 19.92 16.90 10.97
C GLN A 551 20.02 18.07 11.95
N ALA A 552 19.30 18.03 13.08
CA ALA A 552 19.45 19.03 14.13
C ALA A 552 20.89 19.09 14.67
N HIS A 553 21.55 17.95 14.88
CA HIS A 553 22.98 17.89 15.26
C HIS A 553 23.93 18.50 14.22
N ARG A 554 23.57 18.55 12.93
CA ARG A 554 24.39 19.22 11.90
C ARG A 554 24.28 20.74 11.95
N PHE A 555 23.23 21.26 12.58
CA PHE A 555 22.95 22.70 12.70
C PHE A 555 23.43 23.32 14.02
N ILE A 556 23.68 22.48 15.03
CA ILE A 556 24.25 22.83 16.34
C ILE A 556 25.78 22.82 16.24
#